data_AF-A0A9D6VBU2-F1
#
_entry.id   AF-A0A9D6VBU2-F1
#
_cell.length_a   1.000
_cell.length_b   1.000
_cell.length_c   1.000
_cell.angle_alpha   90.00
_cell.angle_beta   90.00
_cell.angle_gamma   90.00
#
_symmetry.space_group_name_H-M   'P 1'
#
loop_
_entity.id
_entity.type
_entity.pdbx_description
1 polymer ?
#
loop_
_entity_poly.entity_id
_entity_poly.type
_entity_poly.pdbx_seq_one_letter_code
_entity_poly.pdbx_strand_id
1 'polypeptide(L)'
;MTQEEVHEAALQELHRIEQGASTVELIAGNILLGDVQYRTSNGWTFVVFSDGAVWDYVHSITAPSGEQLKIWPGSGEHQCAALGQLQGYHPPGEQSKTIWGLL
;
A
#
# COMPACT_ATOMS: atom_id res chain seq x y z
N MET A 1 0.50 -17.76 -3.95
CA MET A 1 -0.14 -17.18 -5.14
C MET A 1 0.97 -16.87 -6.12
N THR A 2 0.68 -16.57 -7.38
CA THR A 2 1.70 -15.98 -8.26
C THR A 2 1.88 -14.50 -7.88
N GLN A 3 3.00 -13.90 -8.26
CA GLN A 3 3.23 -12.47 -8.05
C GLN A 3 2.16 -11.60 -8.74
N GLU A 4 1.64 -12.06 -9.88
CA GLU A 4 0.55 -11.40 -10.62
C GLU A 4 -0.78 -11.48 -9.87
N GLU A 5 -1.12 -12.65 -9.31
CA GLU A 5 -2.32 -12.83 -8.47
C GLU A 5 -2.28 -11.94 -7.21
N VAL A 6 -1.12 -11.86 -6.54
CA VAL A 6 -0.94 -10.98 -5.37
C VAL A 6 -1.09 -9.51 -5.77
N HIS A 7 -0.52 -9.13 -6.91
CA HIS A 7 -0.65 -7.77 -7.44
C HIS A 7 -2.12 -7.40 -7.71
N GLU A 8 -2.84 -8.23 -8.45
CA GLU A 8 -4.26 -7.97 -8.78
C GLU A 8 -5.12 -7.92 -7.51
N ALA A 9 -4.90 -8.84 -6.58
CA ALA A 9 -5.64 -8.87 -5.32
C ALA A 9 -5.33 -7.65 -4.44
N ALA A 10 -4.09 -7.16 -4.44
CA ALA A 10 -3.72 -5.93 -3.75
C ALA A 10 -4.41 -4.70 -4.35
N LEU A 11 -4.47 -4.58 -5.68
CA LEU A 11 -5.22 -3.51 -6.35
C LEU A 11 -6.72 -3.57 -6.02
N GLN A 12 -7.31 -4.76 -6.00
CA GLN A 12 -8.69 -4.94 -5.60
C GLN A 12 -8.94 -4.51 -4.15
N GLU A 13 -7.99 -4.76 -3.24
CA GLU A 13 -8.10 -4.30 -1.86
C GLU A 13 -8.03 -2.78 -1.76
N LEU A 14 -7.10 -2.13 -2.48
CA LEU A 14 -7.04 -0.66 -2.56
C LEU A 14 -8.37 -0.09 -3.05
N HIS A 15 -8.97 -0.70 -4.07
CA HIS A 15 -10.28 -0.29 -4.56
C HIS A 15 -11.41 -0.49 -3.54
N ARG A 16 -11.37 -1.56 -2.73
CA ARG A 16 -12.33 -1.75 -1.63
C ARG A 16 -12.20 -0.66 -0.56
N ILE A 17 -10.98 -0.20 -0.28
CA ILE A 17 -10.76 0.94 0.64
C ILE A 17 -11.39 2.20 0.06
N GLU A 18 -11.18 2.47 -1.23
CA GLU A 18 -11.73 3.65 -1.91
C GLU A 18 -13.25 3.71 -1.84
N GLN A 19 -13.90 2.56 -1.90
CA GLN A 19 -15.35 2.41 -1.81
C GLN A 19 -15.88 2.36 -0.37
N GLY A 20 -15.00 2.38 0.64
CA GLY A 20 -15.37 2.22 2.05
C GLY A 20 -15.78 0.80 2.44
N ALA A 21 -15.52 -0.19 1.57
CA ALA A 21 -15.81 -1.61 1.81
C ALA A 21 -14.71 -2.32 2.62
N SER A 22 -13.53 -1.70 2.74
CA SER A 22 -12.47 -2.12 3.65
C SER A 22 -11.95 -0.93 4.44
N THR A 23 -11.77 -1.09 5.74
CA THR A 23 -11.19 -0.05 6.61
C THR A 23 -9.68 -0.21 6.73
N VAL A 24 -9.00 0.86 7.08
CA VAL A 24 -7.56 0.90 7.28
C VAL A 24 -7.24 1.28 8.73
N GLU A 25 -6.26 0.62 9.32
CA GLU A 25 -5.73 0.90 10.65
C GLU A 25 -4.21 1.12 10.56
N LEU A 26 -3.71 2.19 11.19
CA LEU A 26 -2.27 2.37 11.40
C LEU A 26 -1.79 1.40 12.48
N ILE A 27 -0.92 0.45 12.11
CA ILE A 27 -0.44 -0.59 13.02
C ILE A 27 1.00 -0.40 13.47
N ALA A 28 1.83 0.29 12.68
CA ALA A 28 3.22 0.60 13.02
C ALA A 28 3.77 1.73 12.17
N GLY A 29 4.90 2.29 12.60
CA GLY A 29 5.59 3.35 11.90
C GLY A 29 5.27 4.74 12.44
N ASN A 30 6.11 5.69 12.08
CA ASN A 30 5.90 7.11 12.35
C ASN A 30 5.70 7.79 10.99
N ILE A 31 4.55 8.45 10.84
CA ILE A 31 4.18 9.17 9.61
C ILE A 31 5.24 10.19 9.20
N LEU A 32 5.98 10.75 10.16
CA LEU A 32 7.05 11.71 9.91
C LEU A 32 8.39 11.09 9.50
N LEU A 33 8.52 9.76 9.52
CA LEU A 33 9.79 9.04 9.28
C LEU A 33 9.76 8.11 8.05
N GLY A 34 8.61 7.98 7.38
CA GLY A 34 8.53 7.35 6.05
C GLY A 34 8.49 5.84 5.98
N ASP A 35 8.19 5.11 7.05
CA ASP A 35 7.88 3.66 6.96
C ASP A 35 6.60 3.38 7.74
N VAL A 36 5.47 3.74 7.13
CA VAL A 36 4.16 3.66 7.77
C VAL A 36 3.47 2.38 7.36
N GLN A 37 3.05 1.59 8.35
CA GLN A 37 2.41 0.31 8.13
C GLN A 37 0.93 0.39 8.47
N TYR A 38 0.13 0.04 7.47
CA TYR A 38 -1.31 0.01 7.58
C TYR A 38 -1.83 -1.41 7.43
N ARG A 39 -2.83 -1.77 8.22
CA ARG A 39 -3.55 -3.03 8.07
C ARG A 39 -4.97 -2.76 7.62
N THR A 40 -5.43 -3.52 6.64
CA THR A 40 -6.82 -3.46 6.21
C THR A 40 -7.70 -4.44 6.97
N SER A 41 -9.00 -4.20 6.98
CA SER A 41 -9.98 -5.11 7.59
C SER A 41 -9.98 -6.53 6.99
N ASN A 42 -9.48 -6.69 5.76
CA ASN A 42 -9.31 -7.99 5.10
C ASN A 42 -7.95 -8.66 5.37
N GLY A 43 -7.12 -8.07 6.24
CA GLY A 43 -5.85 -8.65 6.67
C GLY A 43 -4.64 -8.32 5.79
N TRP A 44 -4.80 -7.45 4.80
CA TRP A 44 -3.65 -6.95 4.02
C TRP A 44 -2.82 -5.99 4.85
N THR A 45 -1.51 -5.99 4.65
CA THR A 45 -0.61 -4.99 5.25
C THR A 45 0.10 -4.22 4.15
N PHE A 46 0.00 -2.90 4.18
CA PHE A 46 0.67 -1.99 3.24
C PHE A 46 1.73 -1.21 3.99
N VAL A 47 2.96 -1.22 3.48
CA VAL A 47 4.04 -0.35 3.96
C VAL A 47 4.20 0.79 2.97
N VAL A 48 4.07 2.00 3.46
CA VAL A 48 4.00 3.23 2.67
C VAL A 48 5.13 4.13 3.09
N PHE A 49 5.83 4.67 2.10
CA PHE A 49 6.76 5.75 2.34
C PHE A 49 6.03 7.10 2.25
N SER A 50 6.27 7.95 3.25
CA SER A 50 5.75 9.31 3.34
C SER A 50 6.82 10.21 3.95
N ASP A 51 7.04 11.37 3.35
CA ASP A 51 7.93 12.40 3.88
C ASP A 51 7.31 13.25 5.01
N GLY A 52 6.17 12.83 5.57
CA GLY A 52 5.46 13.48 6.67
C GLY A 52 4.34 14.43 6.24
N ALA A 53 4.22 14.74 4.95
CA ALA A 53 3.12 15.54 4.41
C ALA A 53 2.40 14.84 3.25
N VAL A 54 3.08 13.99 2.49
CA VAL A 54 2.49 13.38 1.30
C VAL A 54 2.74 11.88 1.28
N TRP A 55 1.78 11.14 0.70
CA TRP A 55 1.98 9.74 0.34
C TRP A 55 2.90 9.70 -0.89
N ASP A 56 4.09 9.13 -0.78
CA ASP A 56 5.01 9.10 -1.92
C ASP A 56 4.85 7.81 -2.74
N TYR A 57 4.96 6.66 -2.09
CA TYR A 57 4.86 5.37 -2.75
C TYR A 57 4.58 4.21 -1.79
N VAL A 58 4.05 3.12 -2.34
CA VAL A 58 3.96 1.84 -1.63
C VAL A 58 5.31 1.12 -1.69
N HIS A 59 5.91 0.90 -0.53
CA HIS A 59 7.20 0.24 -0.38
C HIS A 59 7.09 -1.30 -0.44
N SER A 60 6.12 -1.87 0.25
CA SER A 60 5.84 -3.31 0.21
C SER A 60 4.41 -3.63 0.64
N ILE A 61 3.95 -4.82 0.27
CA ILE A 61 2.61 -5.31 0.60
C ILE A 61 2.75 -6.73 1.16
N THR A 62 1.97 -7.06 2.17
CA THR A 62 1.83 -8.43 2.69
C THR A 62 0.39 -8.86 2.54
N ALA A 63 0.17 -9.96 1.82
CA ALA A 63 -1.13 -10.56 1.64
C ALA A 63 -1.64 -11.19 2.97
N PRO A 64 -2.96 -11.40 3.13
CA PRO A 64 -3.52 -12.06 4.31
C PRO A 64 -2.97 -13.47 4.56
N SER A 65 -2.50 -14.14 3.50
CA SER A 65 -1.83 -15.43 3.57
C SER A 65 -0.41 -15.35 4.15
N GLY A 66 0.14 -14.16 4.36
CA GLY A 66 1.51 -13.90 4.80
C GLY A 66 2.53 -13.74 3.66
N GLU A 67 2.11 -13.88 2.41
CA GLU A 67 3.00 -13.69 1.25
C GLU A 67 3.35 -12.20 1.10
N GLN A 68 4.65 -11.88 1.09
CA GLN A 68 5.13 -10.51 1.00
C GLN A 68 5.64 -10.18 -0.41
N LEU A 69 5.12 -9.09 -0.97
CA LEU A 69 5.56 -8.48 -2.21
C LEU A 69 6.38 -7.22 -1.90
N LYS A 70 7.68 -7.27 -2.17
CA LYS A 70 8.56 -6.10 -2.06
C LYS A 70 8.49 -5.29 -3.36
N ILE A 71 8.10 -4.02 -3.25
CA ILE A 71 7.91 -3.12 -4.39
C ILE A 71 9.12 -2.19 -4.55
N TRP A 72 9.67 -1.67 -3.45
CA TRP A 72 10.87 -0.81 -3.44
C TRP A 72 12.01 -1.35 -2.54
N PRO A 73 13.29 -1.04 -2.86
CA PRO A 73 13.78 -0.71 -4.20
C PRO A 73 13.65 -1.98 -5.05
N GLY A 74 12.85 -1.90 -6.12
CA GLY A 74 12.47 -3.07 -6.91
C GLY A 74 13.68 -3.92 -7.30
N SER A 75 13.48 -5.22 -7.48
CA SER A 75 14.52 -6.14 -7.93
C SER A 75 14.90 -5.90 -9.39
N GLY A 76 15.83 -4.98 -9.64
CA GLY A 76 16.57 -4.82 -10.92
C GLY A 76 15.79 -4.22 -12.10
N GLU A 77 16.49 -4.10 -13.25
CA GLU A 77 16.13 -3.36 -14.49
C GLU A 77 14.81 -3.73 -15.19
N HIS A 78 14.00 -4.61 -14.59
CA HIS A 78 12.69 -4.97 -15.09
C HIS A 78 11.65 -4.78 -13.98
N GLN A 79 11.40 -3.53 -13.59
CA GLN A 79 10.16 -3.19 -12.91
C GLN A 79 9.01 -3.59 -13.83
N CYS A 80 8.36 -4.72 -13.53
CA CYS A 80 7.14 -5.12 -14.19
C CYS A 80 6.15 -3.95 -14.08
N ALA A 81 5.51 -3.55 -15.18
CA ALA A 81 4.60 -2.39 -15.20
C ALA A 81 3.52 -2.46 -14.10
N ALA A 82 3.12 -3.68 -13.74
CA ALA A 82 2.25 -3.99 -12.60
C ALA A 82 2.77 -3.45 -11.26
N LEU A 83 4.05 -3.69 -10.93
CA LEU A 83 4.65 -3.15 -9.70
C LEU A 83 4.74 -1.62 -9.72
N GLY A 84 4.92 -1.02 -10.90
CA GLY A 84 4.90 0.43 -11.05
C GLY A 84 3.54 1.05 -10.69
N GLN A 85 2.44 0.36 -11.01
CA GLN A 85 1.09 0.81 -10.64
C GLN A 85 0.88 0.79 -9.12
N LEU A 86 1.28 -0.30 -8.44
CA LEU A 86 1.20 -0.37 -6.98
C LEU A 86 2.14 0.64 -6.31
N GLN A 87 3.37 0.78 -6.82
CA GLN A 87 4.33 1.75 -6.30
C GLN A 87 3.77 3.17 -6.38
N GLY A 88 3.24 3.55 -7.54
CA GLY A 88 2.70 4.89 -7.79
C GLY A 88 1.28 5.10 -7.30
N TYR A 89 0.69 4.16 -6.56
CA TYR A 89 -0.65 4.32 -6.00
C TYR A 89 -0.69 5.51 -5.05
N HIS A 90 -1.69 6.36 -5.22
CA HIS A 90 -2.03 7.45 -4.30
C HIS A 90 -3.52 7.37 -3.97
N PRO A 91 -3.92 7.52 -2.69
CA PRO A 91 -5.32 7.56 -2.32
C PRO A 91 -6.05 8.70 -3.06
N PRO A 92 -7.24 8.46 -3.64
CA PRO A 92 -7.95 9.48 -4.40
C PRO A 92 -8.57 10.57 -3.49
N GLY A 93 -8.60 11.81 -3.98
CA GLY A 93 -9.22 12.94 -3.28
C GLY A 93 -8.61 13.19 -1.89
N GLU A 94 -9.46 13.39 -0.89
CA GLU A 94 -9.04 13.63 0.51
C GLU A 94 -8.83 12.33 1.31
N GLN A 95 -8.83 11.16 0.67
CA GLN A 95 -8.71 9.88 1.38
C GLN A 95 -7.35 9.71 2.06
N SER A 96 -6.28 10.29 1.49
CA SER A 96 -4.95 10.30 2.12
C SER A 96 -5.00 10.83 3.56
N LYS A 97 -5.82 11.85 3.81
CA LYS A 97 -5.98 12.47 5.14
C LYS A 97 -7.05 11.78 5.98
N THR A 98 -8.18 11.48 5.37
CA THR A 98 -9.38 11.01 6.10
C THR A 98 -9.40 9.51 6.39
N ILE A 99 -8.75 8.69 5.56
CA ILE A 99 -8.66 7.23 5.72
C ILE A 99 -7.27 6.82 6.20
N TRP A 100 -6.22 7.38 5.58
CA TRP A 100 -4.85 6.97 5.86
C TRP A 100 -4.17 7.85 6.93
N GLY A 101 -4.77 8.98 7.31
CA GLY A 101 -4.28 9.80 8.42
C GLY A 101 -2.99 10.57 8.12
N LEU A 102 -2.64 10.76 6.84
CA LEU A 102 -1.55 11.65 6.43
C LEU A 102 -1.99 13.12 6.54
N LEU A 103 -1.04 14.05 6.70
CA LEU A 103 -1.30 15.47 6.97
C LEU A 103 -1.65 16.29 5.72
#